data_AF-A0A2W4L6Z8-F1
#
_entry.id   AF-A0A2W4L6Z8-F1
#
_cell.length_a   1.000
_cell.length_b   1.000
_cell.length_c   1.000
_cell.angle_alpha   90.00
_cell.angle_beta   90.00
_cell.angle_gamma   90.00
#
_symmetry.space_group_name_H-M   'P 1'
#
loop_
_entity.id
_entity.type
_entity.pdbx_description
1 polymer ?
#
loop_
_entity_poly.entity_id
_entity_poly.type
_entity_poly.pdbx_seq_one_letter_code
_entity_poly.pdbx_strand_id
1 'polypeptide(L)'
;MWANSDLRALGSFVPKAGAKPGPVDLDKSLQALRTSPALSQRLPSPTSLTTVGSPKLTIFAGVENRDAAPRLAMQYTARDPNGPGKWTFVADAETGDVLHVESHLHFDIDGTVQAEVITGPEAMECGTLGIAPVPYALVSSPVGDAFTNENGTFTLLESGGSAVPLVSSMTGEYFTVTTAEGDPASLSLTVTPPGPASFLHQDTADPPELVLAQLNAYVHANALRDLLLGYVPEYPGIAEETGFPIYVNRSDFLCEPTGGGWYDNDSPVRSINFCKRTAERANTAFGSIVHHEYGHHIIDSGGSGQAEYGEGMADTIAMLFSKDPRIAIGYHADQCDEPLRYANRDCQYSPTECSTCGSTYYECGAVLSRAIWDLWQALEASDPANADDIVRSLVFSSIPLHTGTRIDDTIAIDLLTLDDDDGIIENGTPHYAEICGAFEGRGMSCPPIATGLVVKGDDLDAEGPSDGPFVPG
;
A
#
# COMPACT_ATOMS: atom_id res chain seq x y z
N MET A 1 9.54 -1.04 -20.82
CA MET A 1 9.88 -1.31 -22.24
C MET A 1 9.55 -2.75 -22.56
N TRP A 2 8.42 -3.00 -23.23
CA TRP A 2 8.14 -4.29 -23.85
C TRP A 2 8.35 -4.09 -25.36
N ALA A 3 9.47 -4.56 -25.89
CA ALA A 3 9.69 -4.56 -27.32
C ALA A 3 9.08 -5.85 -27.90
N ASN A 4 7.82 -5.79 -28.34
CA ASN A 4 7.28 -6.83 -29.20
C ASN A 4 7.87 -6.65 -30.60
N SER A 5 8.65 -7.62 -31.06
CA SER A 5 9.07 -7.69 -32.46
C SER A 5 8.07 -8.54 -33.24
N ASP A 6 7.10 -7.91 -33.89
CA ASP A 6 6.25 -8.59 -34.86
C ASP A 6 7.03 -8.85 -36.15
N LEU A 7 7.38 -10.11 -36.41
CA LEU A 7 7.94 -10.54 -37.70
C LEU A 7 6.86 -10.41 -38.79
N ARG A 8 6.98 -9.40 -39.66
CA ARG A 8 6.07 -9.17 -40.79
C ARG A 8 6.49 -9.96 -42.02
N ALA A 9 5.53 -10.54 -42.74
CA ALA A 9 5.78 -11.36 -43.92
C ALA A 9 6.32 -10.51 -45.08
N LEU A 10 7.58 -10.73 -45.48
CA LEU A 10 8.21 -10.03 -46.60
C LEU A 10 7.85 -10.60 -47.99
N GLY A 11 7.22 -11.78 -48.03
CA GLY A 11 6.84 -12.44 -49.28
C GLY A 11 8.05 -12.65 -50.21
N SER A 12 7.89 -12.28 -51.49
CA SER A 12 8.95 -12.36 -52.50
C SER A 12 9.81 -11.09 -52.60
N PHE A 13 9.74 -10.19 -51.62
CA PHE A 13 10.49 -8.93 -51.67
C PHE A 13 11.99 -9.20 -51.51
N VAL A 14 12.79 -8.66 -52.45
CA VAL A 14 14.25 -8.72 -52.41
C VAL A 14 14.78 -7.28 -52.54
N PRO A 15 15.47 -6.75 -51.51
CA PRO A 15 16.06 -5.42 -51.60
C PRO A 15 17.17 -5.39 -52.66
N LYS A 16 17.26 -4.30 -53.40
CA LYS A 16 18.29 -4.13 -54.44
C LYS A 16 19.69 -4.14 -53.81
N ALA A 17 20.54 -5.06 -54.24
CA ALA A 17 21.91 -5.17 -53.75
C ALA A 17 22.71 -3.88 -54.02
N GLY A 18 23.45 -3.40 -53.01
CA GLY A 18 24.29 -2.20 -53.11
C GLY A 18 23.54 -0.86 -53.01
N ALA A 19 22.25 -0.87 -52.65
CA ALA A 19 21.53 0.36 -52.36
C ALA A 19 22.21 1.14 -51.22
N LYS A 20 22.25 2.47 -51.36
CA LYS A 20 22.70 3.40 -50.32
C LYS A 20 21.52 4.28 -49.93
N PRO A 21 21.47 4.79 -48.68
CA PRO A 21 20.48 5.80 -48.34
C PRO A 21 20.66 7.01 -49.28
N GLY A 22 19.58 7.43 -49.93
CA GLY A 22 19.49 8.72 -50.62
C GLY A 22 19.54 9.91 -49.65
N PRO A 23 19.57 11.15 -50.17
CA PRO A 23 19.48 12.34 -49.34
C PRO A 23 18.12 12.41 -48.62
N VAL A 24 18.11 12.91 -47.39
CA VAL A 24 16.87 13.17 -46.65
C VAL A 24 16.17 14.39 -47.23
N ASP A 25 14.90 14.23 -47.60
CA ASP A 25 14.02 15.33 -48.02
C ASP A 25 13.22 15.85 -46.81
N LEU A 26 13.73 16.91 -46.20
CA LEU A 26 13.14 17.51 -45.01
C LEU A 26 11.81 18.25 -45.29
N ASP A 27 11.57 18.67 -46.53
CA ASP A 27 10.30 19.30 -46.92
C ASP A 27 9.18 18.25 -46.94
N LYS A 28 9.46 17.06 -47.49
CA LYS A 28 8.56 15.91 -47.40
C LYS A 28 8.35 15.45 -45.96
N SER A 29 9.40 15.40 -45.13
CA SER A 29 9.27 15.14 -43.69
C SER A 29 8.32 16.13 -43.02
N LEU A 30 8.48 17.41 -43.31
CA LEU A 30 7.66 18.47 -42.72
C LEU A 30 6.20 18.43 -43.22
N GLN A 31 5.98 18.10 -44.49
CA GLN A 31 4.64 17.90 -45.03
C GLN A 31 3.95 16.68 -44.38
N ALA A 32 4.68 15.59 -44.18
CA ALA A 32 4.17 14.40 -43.53
C ALA A 32 3.81 14.66 -42.06
N LEU A 33 4.60 15.44 -41.33
CA LEU A 33 4.26 15.87 -39.97
C LEU A 33 2.94 16.63 -39.91
N ARG A 34 2.74 17.61 -40.82
CA ARG A 34 1.55 18.46 -40.84
C ARG A 34 0.27 17.68 -41.15
N THR A 35 0.40 16.58 -41.88
CA THR A 35 -0.73 15.75 -42.34
C THR A 35 -0.97 14.52 -41.47
N SER A 36 -0.11 14.25 -40.48
CA SER A 36 -0.24 13.14 -39.54
C SER A 36 -1.20 13.47 -38.39
N PRO A 37 -2.39 12.83 -38.30
CA PRO A 37 -3.42 13.18 -37.32
C PRO A 37 -2.98 13.05 -35.86
N ALA A 38 -2.09 12.10 -35.56
CA ALA A 38 -1.54 11.86 -34.22
C ALA A 38 -0.59 12.99 -33.74
N LEU A 39 -0.09 13.81 -34.67
CA LEU A 39 0.92 14.84 -34.42
C LEU A 39 0.34 16.25 -34.50
N SER A 40 -0.65 16.48 -35.36
CA SER A 40 -1.30 17.78 -35.55
C SER A 40 -2.04 18.30 -34.31
N GLN A 41 -2.30 17.45 -33.30
CA GLN A 41 -3.06 17.80 -32.10
C GLN A 41 -2.19 18.16 -30.88
N ARG A 42 -0.89 17.84 -30.88
CA ARG A 42 -0.07 17.87 -29.64
C ARG A 42 0.91 19.06 -29.55
N LEU A 43 1.34 19.65 -30.67
CA LEU A 43 2.11 20.91 -30.75
C LEU A 43 1.81 21.66 -32.06
N PRO A 44 2.06 22.98 -32.13
CA PRO A 44 2.15 23.67 -33.41
C PRO A 44 3.22 22.99 -34.28
N SER A 45 2.89 22.73 -35.56
CA SER A 45 3.82 22.09 -36.47
C SER A 45 5.09 22.93 -36.61
N PRO A 46 6.29 22.31 -36.60
CA PRO A 46 7.52 23.06 -36.75
C PRO A 46 7.57 23.78 -38.10
N THR A 47 8.32 24.88 -38.16
CA THR A 47 8.54 25.64 -39.39
C THR A 47 9.66 25.05 -40.24
N SER A 48 10.57 24.28 -39.63
CA SER A 48 11.67 23.58 -40.27
C SER A 48 12.10 22.36 -39.45
N LEU A 49 12.90 21.48 -40.05
CA LEU A 49 13.47 20.32 -39.38
C LEU A 49 14.98 20.27 -39.61
N THR A 50 15.69 19.65 -38.68
CA THR A 50 17.12 19.32 -38.82
C THR A 50 17.32 17.84 -38.52
N THR A 51 18.04 17.13 -39.36
CA THR A 51 18.35 15.70 -39.15
C THR A 51 19.24 15.49 -37.94
N VAL A 52 18.99 14.39 -37.22
CA VAL A 52 19.78 13.93 -36.08
C VAL A 52 20.40 12.59 -36.46
N GLY A 53 21.65 12.63 -36.90
CA GLY A 53 22.40 11.46 -37.33
C GLY A 53 22.22 11.09 -38.81
N SER A 54 22.89 10.01 -39.22
CA SER A 54 22.84 9.51 -40.61
C SER A 54 21.67 8.55 -40.83
N PRO A 55 20.97 8.63 -41.97
CA PRO A 55 19.90 7.69 -42.32
C PRO A 55 20.40 6.25 -42.41
N LYS A 56 19.57 5.31 -41.99
CA LYS A 56 19.81 3.86 -42.09
C LYS A 56 18.84 3.24 -43.08
N LEU A 57 19.33 2.41 -43.99
CA LEU A 57 18.43 1.61 -44.83
C LEU A 57 17.70 0.58 -43.96
N THR A 58 16.40 0.46 -44.18
CA THR A 58 15.52 -0.49 -43.52
C THR A 58 14.52 -1.07 -44.54
N ILE A 59 13.83 -2.15 -44.17
CA ILE A 59 12.69 -2.66 -44.93
C ILE A 59 11.44 -2.24 -44.17
N PHE A 60 10.59 -1.45 -44.80
CA PHE A 60 9.31 -1.05 -44.24
C PHE A 60 8.20 -1.94 -44.81
N ALA A 61 7.45 -2.60 -43.94
CA ALA A 61 6.35 -3.49 -44.30
C ALA A 61 5.04 -3.17 -43.54
N GLY A 62 4.94 -1.96 -42.97
CA GLY A 62 3.80 -1.53 -42.17
C GLY A 62 4.14 -1.26 -40.71
N VAL A 63 3.10 -1.07 -39.90
CA VAL A 63 3.14 -0.84 -38.44
C VAL A 63 2.21 -1.84 -37.73
N GLU A 64 2.26 -1.92 -36.39
CA GLU A 64 1.58 -2.93 -35.55
C GLU A 64 0.16 -3.33 -36.02
N ASN A 65 -0.67 -2.38 -36.46
CA ASN A 65 -2.05 -2.61 -36.88
C ASN A 65 -2.35 -2.27 -38.36
N ARG A 66 -1.31 -2.11 -39.19
CA ARG A 66 -1.46 -1.77 -40.60
C ARG A 66 -0.31 -2.32 -41.42
N ASP A 67 -0.56 -3.45 -42.09
CA ASP A 67 0.37 -4.00 -43.06
C ASP A 67 0.51 -3.09 -44.29
N ALA A 68 1.71 -3.03 -44.84
CA ALA A 68 2.00 -2.39 -46.11
C ALA A 68 2.87 -3.31 -46.97
N ALA A 69 2.74 -3.20 -48.30
CA ALA A 69 3.63 -3.93 -49.20
C ALA A 69 5.10 -3.58 -48.86
N PRO A 70 5.99 -4.58 -48.67
CA PRO A 70 7.39 -4.32 -48.29
C PRO A 70 8.11 -3.41 -49.29
N ARG A 71 8.81 -2.40 -48.78
CA ARG A 71 9.62 -1.47 -49.57
C ARG A 71 10.98 -1.27 -48.93
N LEU A 72 11.98 -0.96 -49.77
CA LEU A 72 13.25 -0.46 -49.27
C LEU A 72 13.02 0.99 -48.80
N ALA A 73 13.37 1.27 -47.56
CA ALA A 73 13.14 2.55 -46.93
C ALA A 73 14.40 3.05 -46.22
N MET A 74 14.38 4.33 -45.84
CA MET A 74 15.37 4.98 -45.01
C MET A 74 14.71 5.40 -43.70
N GLN A 75 15.27 4.93 -42.59
CA GLN A 75 14.93 5.40 -41.26
C GLN A 75 15.90 6.49 -40.84
N TYR A 76 15.38 7.63 -40.39
CA TYR A 76 16.17 8.72 -39.84
C TYR A 76 15.39 9.47 -38.78
N THR A 77 16.11 10.16 -37.91
CA THR A 77 15.50 11.03 -36.92
C THR A 77 15.68 12.48 -37.37
N ALA A 78 14.65 13.30 -37.20
CA ALA A 78 14.76 14.75 -37.33
C ALA A 78 14.14 15.45 -36.12
N ARG A 79 14.59 16.67 -35.85
CA ARG A 79 14.10 17.49 -34.75
C ARG A 79 13.72 18.89 -35.21
N ASP A 80 12.84 19.53 -34.46
CA ASP A 80 12.64 20.98 -34.55
C ASP A 80 13.93 21.68 -34.09
N PRO A 81 14.55 22.54 -34.92
CA PRO A 81 15.74 23.27 -34.50
C PRO A 81 15.47 24.25 -33.35
N ASN A 82 14.23 24.69 -33.17
CA ASN A 82 13.84 25.73 -32.22
C ASN A 82 12.85 25.23 -31.15
N GLY A 83 12.55 23.93 -31.10
CA GLY A 83 11.52 23.36 -30.24
C GLY A 83 11.89 21.98 -29.70
N PRO A 84 11.07 21.43 -28.78
CA PRO A 84 11.34 20.12 -28.15
C PRO A 84 11.09 18.94 -29.10
N GLY A 85 10.51 19.17 -30.26
CA GLY A 85 10.03 18.13 -31.15
C GLY A 85 11.14 17.27 -31.76
N LYS A 86 10.99 15.96 -31.61
CA LYS A 86 11.86 14.94 -32.20
C LYS A 86 11.00 13.81 -32.75
N TRP A 87 11.31 13.38 -33.96
CA TRP A 87 10.53 12.38 -34.67
C TRP A 87 11.43 11.38 -35.38
N THR A 88 10.98 10.14 -35.44
CA THR A 88 11.53 9.13 -36.33
C THR A 88 10.68 9.07 -37.59
N PHE A 89 11.35 9.14 -38.73
CA PHE A 89 10.74 9.04 -40.05
C PHE A 89 11.19 7.75 -40.70
N VAL A 90 10.27 7.13 -41.43
CA VAL A 90 10.57 6.08 -42.41
C VAL A 90 10.12 6.60 -43.77
N ALA A 91 11.05 6.79 -44.69
CA ALA A 91 10.77 7.27 -46.04
C ALA A 91 11.18 6.24 -47.09
N ASP A 92 10.49 6.20 -48.22
CA ASP A 92 10.85 5.37 -49.37
C ASP A 92 12.28 5.71 -49.83
N ALA A 93 13.11 4.68 -50.02
CA ALA A 93 14.52 4.89 -50.34
C ALA A 93 14.77 5.42 -51.76
N GLU A 94 13.81 5.27 -52.68
CA GLU A 94 13.91 5.75 -54.06
C GLU A 94 13.23 7.11 -54.24
N THR A 95 12.03 7.29 -53.70
CA THR A 95 11.25 8.52 -53.93
C THR A 95 11.41 9.57 -52.83
N GLY A 96 11.86 9.17 -51.63
CA GLY A 96 11.89 10.02 -50.45
C GLY A 96 10.51 10.31 -49.84
N ASP A 97 9.44 9.69 -50.35
CA ASP A 97 8.10 9.86 -49.80
C ASP A 97 8.01 9.25 -48.40
N VAL A 98 7.45 9.99 -47.45
CA VAL A 98 7.36 9.54 -46.06
C VAL A 98 6.28 8.47 -45.93
N LEU A 99 6.69 7.28 -45.50
CA LEU A 99 5.84 6.11 -45.32
C LEU A 99 5.27 6.05 -43.89
N HIS A 100 6.04 6.50 -42.91
CA HIS A 100 5.65 6.52 -41.50
C HIS A 100 6.38 7.63 -40.74
N VAL A 101 5.70 8.17 -39.73
CA VAL A 101 6.26 9.14 -38.77
C VAL A 101 5.86 8.73 -37.37
N GLU A 102 6.83 8.71 -36.47
CA GLU A 102 6.68 8.41 -35.05
C GLU A 102 7.15 9.62 -34.23
N SER A 103 6.33 10.04 -33.26
CA SER A 103 6.68 11.08 -32.30
C SER A 103 7.55 10.50 -31.18
N HIS A 104 8.60 11.20 -30.80
CA HIS A 104 9.32 10.91 -29.54
C HIS A 104 8.96 11.91 -28.43
N LEU A 105 7.95 12.74 -28.67
CA LEU A 105 7.44 13.68 -27.67
C LEU A 105 6.45 12.97 -26.75
N HIS A 106 6.81 12.89 -25.48
CA HIS A 106 5.91 12.53 -24.38
C HIS A 106 5.45 13.82 -23.72
N PHE A 107 4.13 13.97 -23.57
CA PHE A 107 3.50 15.09 -22.86
C PHE A 107 2.90 14.60 -21.55
N ASP A 108 3.64 13.69 -20.91
CA ASP A 108 3.23 13.13 -19.65
C ASP A 108 3.42 14.21 -18.58
N ILE A 109 2.51 14.26 -17.61
CA ILE A 109 2.70 15.10 -16.42
C ILE A 109 3.17 14.20 -15.30
N ASP A 110 4.41 14.41 -14.88
CA ASP A 110 4.91 13.81 -13.65
C ASP A 110 4.62 14.73 -12.47
N GLY A 111 4.26 14.14 -11.34
CA GLY A 111 3.86 14.91 -10.18
C GLY A 111 3.93 14.17 -8.86
N THR A 112 3.65 14.91 -7.81
CA THR A 112 3.64 14.44 -6.43
C THR A 112 2.39 14.94 -5.72
N VAL A 113 1.83 14.13 -4.83
CA VAL A 113 0.84 14.52 -3.84
C VAL A 113 1.42 14.25 -2.46
N GLN A 114 1.54 15.31 -1.68
CA GLN A 114 1.97 15.28 -0.29
C GLN A 114 0.91 15.96 0.58
N ALA A 115 0.97 15.70 1.88
CA ALA A 115 0.12 16.35 2.86
C ALA A 115 0.91 16.67 4.12
N GLU A 116 0.62 17.81 4.76
CA GLU A 116 1.04 18.06 6.13
C GLU A 116 0.05 17.38 7.09
N VAL A 117 0.53 16.38 7.83
CA VAL A 117 -0.26 15.49 8.70
C VAL A 117 0.43 15.29 10.04
N ILE A 118 -0.30 14.76 11.02
CA ILE A 118 0.31 14.24 12.24
C ILE A 118 0.92 12.88 11.91
N THR A 119 2.24 12.81 11.94
CA THR A 119 2.99 11.60 11.52
C THR A 119 3.04 10.52 12.61
N GLY A 120 2.85 10.91 13.87
CA GLY A 120 2.84 10.02 15.01
C GLY A 120 1.46 9.47 15.37
N PRO A 121 1.38 8.64 16.43
CA PRO A 121 0.14 8.05 16.90
C PRO A 121 -0.78 9.02 17.64
N GLU A 122 -0.34 10.24 17.95
CA GLU A 122 -1.03 11.19 18.82
C GLU A 122 -2.18 11.93 18.13
N ALA A 123 -3.09 12.48 18.94
CA ALA A 123 -4.08 13.45 18.51
C ALA A 123 -3.43 14.73 17.97
N MET A 124 -4.20 15.51 17.23
CA MET A 124 -3.74 16.68 16.47
C MET A 124 -3.07 17.75 17.32
N GLU A 125 -3.51 17.89 18.57
CA GLU A 125 -3.03 18.89 19.51
C GLU A 125 -1.74 18.47 20.23
N CYS A 126 -1.38 17.19 20.13
CA CYS A 126 -0.27 16.58 20.84
C CYS A 126 0.83 16.08 19.91
N GLY A 127 0.46 15.73 18.68
CA GLY A 127 1.38 15.25 17.67
C GLY A 127 2.15 16.37 16.96
N THR A 128 3.18 15.97 16.21
CA THR A 128 3.97 16.88 15.39
C THR A 128 3.50 16.82 13.94
N LEU A 129 3.19 17.99 13.36
CA LEU A 129 2.95 18.13 11.93
C LEU A 129 4.23 17.80 11.16
N GLY A 130 4.09 16.96 10.14
CA GLY A 130 5.14 16.59 9.22
C GLY A 130 4.56 16.36 7.83
N ILE A 131 5.41 16.55 6.82
CA ILE A 131 5.03 16.27 5.43
C ILE A 131 5.14 14.76 5.19
N ALA A 132 4.04 14.15 4.76
CA ALA A 132 3.97 12.75 4.35
C ALA A 132 3.55 12.64 2.87
N PRO A 133 3.98 11.59 2.15
CA PRO A 133 3.36 11.25 0.86
C PRO A 133 1.88 10.93 1.06
N VAL A 134 1.06 11.23 0.06
CA VAL A 134 -0.34 10.77 -0.02
C VAL A 134 -0.37 9.62 -1.04
N PRO A 135 -0.25 8.36 -0.60
CA PRO A 135 -0.13 7.23 -1.51
C PRO A 135 -1.50 6.85 -2.10
N TYR A 136 -1.51 6.34 -3.32
CA TYR A 136 -2.72 5.87 -4.01
C TYR A 136 -3.85 6.91 -4.13
N ALA A 137 -3.51 8.19 -4.06
CA ALA A 137 -4.42 9.30 -4.21
C ALA A 137 -4.82 9.48 -5.68
N LEU A 138 -6.10 9.73 -5.93
CA LEU A 138 -6.59 10.07 -7.25
C LEU A 138 -6.17 11.50 -7.61
N VAL A 139 -5.57 11.63 -8.79
CA VAL A 139 -5.35 12.89 -9.49
C VAL A 139 -6.16 12.87 -10.77
N SER A 140 -7.23 13.67 -10.79
CA SER A 140 -8.17 13.73 -11.91
C SER A 140 -7.89 14.90 -12.84
N SER A 141 -8.14 14.68 -14.14
CA SER A 141 -8.06 15.69 -15.17
C SER A 141 -9.10 15.46 -16.28
N PRO A 142 -9.40 16.47 -17.12
CA PRO A 142 -10.28 16.28 -18.29
C PRO A 142 -9.77 15.27 -19.32
N VAL A 143 -8.48 14.91 -19.28
CA VAL A 143 -7.85 13.99 -20.25
C VAL A 143 -7.63 12.58 -19.67
N GLY A 144 -7.95 12.37 -18.39
CA GLY A 144 -7.81 11.09 -17.70
C GLY A 144 -7.45 11.24 -16.23
N ASP A 145 -7.44 10.11 -15.53
CA ASP A 145 -7.09 10.00 -14.12
C ASP A 145 -5.76 9.28 -13.96
N ALA A 146 -5.05 9.58 -12.87
CA ALA A 146 -3.88 8.83 -12.42
C ALA A 146 -3.95 8.64 -10.90
N PHE A 147 -3.41 7.53 -10.40
CA PHE A 147 -3.20 7.32 -8.97
C PHE A 147 -1.73 7.55 -8.62
N THR A 148 -1.46 8.08 -7.42
CA THR A 148 -0.11 8.09 -6.89
C THR A 148 0.33 6.67 -6.49
N ASN A 149 1.63 6.40 -6.50
CA ASN A 149 2.19 5.19 -5.89
C ASN A 149 2.43 5.39 -4.38
N GLU A 150 3.02 4.39 -3.71
CA GLU A 150 3.39 4.40 -2.28
C GLU A 150 4.19 5.66 -1.84
N ASN A 151 4.94 6.27 -2.77
CA ASN A 151 5.76 7.46 -2.52
C ASN A 151 5.01 8.78 -2.80
N GLY A 152 3.70 8.72 -3.07
CA GLY A 152 2.90 9.88 -3.43
C GLY A 152 3.21 10.44 -4.81
N THR A 153 3.86 9.67 -5.70
CA THR A 153 4.23 10.14 -7.05
C THR A 153 3.28 9.59 -8.11
N PHE A 154 2.95 10.38 -9.13
CA PHE A 154 2.07 9.96 -10.23
C PHE A 154 2.61 10.41 -11.59
N THR A 155 2.18 9.71 -12.63
CA THR A 155 2.40 10.10 -14.03
C THR A 155 1.06 10.06 -14.75
N LEU A 156 0.59 11.22 -15.23
CA LEU A 156 -0.56 11.31 -16.13
C LEU A 156 -0.07 11.21 -17.57
N LEU A 157 -0.32 10.06 -18.21
CA LEU A 157 0.16 9.76 -19.54
C LEU A 157 -0.56 10.57 -20.62
N GLU A 158 0.21 11.00 -21.63
CA GLU A 158 -0.25 11.57 -22.90
C GLU A 158 -1.20 12.78 -22.78
N SER A 159 -1.03 13.64 -21.77
CA SER A 159 -1.95 14.75 -21.49
C SER A 159 -1.98 15.89 -22.55
N GLY A 160 -1.13 15.82 -23.59
CA GLY A 160 -1.05 16.76 -24.70
C GLY A 160 -0.24 18.02 -24.38
N GLY A 161 0.07 18.88 -25.36
CA GLY A 161 0.94 20.06 -25.12
C GLY A 161 0.26 21.28 -24.47
N SER A 162 -1.03 21.19 -24.14
CA SER A 162 -1.85 22.31 -23.64
C SER A 162 -1.94 22.29 -22.12
N ALA A 163 -2.25 23.44 -21.51
CA ALA A 163 -2.52 23.51 -20.09
C ALA A 163 -3.74 22.64 -19.70
N VAL A 164 -3.58 21.80 -18.67
CA VAL A 164 -4.60 20.89 -18.15
C VAL A 164 -4.85 21.19 -16.67
N PRO A 165 -6.12 21.37 -16.23
CA PRO A 165 -6.44 21.43 -14.82
C PRO A 165 -6.37 20.01 -14.21
N LEU A 166 -5.61 19.88 -13.12
CA LEU A 166 -5.49 18.69 -12.31
C LEU A 166 -6.16 18.94 -10.97
N VAL A 167 -6.87 17.95 -10.44
CA VAL A 167 -7.51 17.99 -9.13
C VAL A 167 -7.04 16.79 -8.31
N SER A 168 -6.58 17.04 -7.10
CA SER A 168 -6.27 15.99 -6.12
C SER A 168 -7.23 16.12 -4.94
N SER A 169 -7.88 15.03 -4.55
CA SER A 169 -8.81 14.95 -3.41
C SER A 169 -8.47 13.75 -2.51
N MET A 170 -9.08 13.67 -1.32
CA MET A 170 -8.93 12.50 -0.42
C MET A 170 -9.82 11.31 -0.84
N THR A 171 -9.80 11.02 -2.14
CA THR A 171 -10.34 9.81 -2.74
C THR A 171 -9.18 9.09 -3.40
N GLY A 172 -8.98 7.82 -3.09
CA GLY A 172 -7.88 7.03 -3.64
C GLY A 172 -8.33 5.68 -4.18
N GLU A 173 -7.34 4.88 -4.54
CA GLU A 173 -7.55 3.52 -5.03
C GLU A 173 -8.13 2.62 -3.92
N TYR A 174 -7.52 2.64 -2.74
CA TYR A 174 -7.88 1.74 -1.64
C TYR A 174 -8.85 2.34 -0.64
N PHE A 175 -8.80 3.66 -0.42
CA PHE A 175 -9.65 4.34 0.57
C PHE A 175 -10.36 5.55 -0.02
N THR A 176 -11.59 5.78 0.44
CA THR A 176 -12.36 6.99 0.12
C THR A 176 -12.75 7.70 1.42
N VAL A 177 -12.20 8.89 1.65
CA VAL A 177 -12.55 9.71 2.82
C VAL A 177 -13.75 10.59 2.50
N THR A 178 -14.77 10.51 3.36
CA THR A 178 -15.94 11.39 3.34
C THR A 178 -16.02 12.14 4.67
N THR A 179 -16.12 13.46 4.59
CA THR A 179 -16.31 14.29 5.79
C THR A 179 -17.79 14.58 6.04
N ALA A 180 -18.25 14.45 7.28
CA ALA A 180 -19.62 14.79 7.66
C ALA A 180 -19.81 16.31 7.91
N GLU A 181 -18.71 17.03 8.20
CA GLU A 181 -18.69 18.48 8.43
C GLU A 181 -17.49 19.12 7.73
N GLY A 182 -17.64 20.36 7.26
CA GLY A 182 -16.64 21.03 6.44
C GLY A 182 -16.61 20.52 5.00
N ASP A 183 -15.75 21.12 4.18
CA ASP A 183 -15.59 20.73 2.78
C ASP A 183 -14.58 19.59 2.64
N PRO A 184 -14.77 18.66 1.67
CA PRO A 184 -13.77 17.67 1.33
C PRO A 184 -12.43 18.32 0.95
N ALA A 185 -11.34 17.79 1.50
CA ALA A 185 -9.99 18.23 1.20
C ALA A 185 -9.70 18.01 -0.29
N SER A 186 -9.47 19.11 -1.01
CA SER A 186 -9.26 19.10 -2.45
C SER A 186 -8.38 20.28 -2.87
N LEU A 187 -7.44 20.02 -3.77
CA LEU A 187 -6.57 21.02 -4.40
C LEU A 187 -6.70 20.95 -5.91
N SER A 188 -6.51 22.09 -6.57
CA SER A 188 -6.46 22.15 -8.03
C SER A 188 -5.25 22.94 -8.50
N LEU A 189 -4.62 22.43 -9.56
CA LEU A 189 -3.49 23.07 -10.25
C LEU A 189 -3.79 23.10 -11.74
N THR A 190 -3.28 24.10 -12.45
CA THR A 190 -3.27 24.07 -13.91
C THR A 190 -1.83 23.88 -14.38
N VAL A 191 -1.57 22.76 -15.06
CA VAL A 191 -0.23 22.33 -15.44
C VAL A 191 -0.13 22.27 -16.94
N THR A 192 0.91 22.89 -17.51
CA THR A 192 1.26 22.69 -18.93
C THR A 192 2.31 21.59 -19.00
N PRO A 193 2.05 20.49 -19.73
CA PRO A 193 2.99 19.37 -19.82
C PRO A 193 4.38 19.79 -20.30
N PRO A 194 5.45 19.17 -19.76
CA PRO A 194 5.41 17.98 -18.89
C PRO A 194 5.22 18.24 -17.38
N GLY A 195 4.87 19.46 -16.97
CA GLY A 195 4.88 19.80 -15.54
C GLY A 195 6.29 19.98 -14.96
N PRO A 196 6.45 20.03 -13.64
CA PRO A 196 5.81 19.11 -12.70
C PRO A 196 4.45 19.57 -12.16
N ALA A 197 3.70 18.63 -11.60
CA ALA A 197 2.49 18.85 -10.83
C ALA A 197 2.72 18.49 -9.36
N SER A 198 2.94 19.46 -8.49
CA SER A 198 3.18 19.19 -7.05
C SER A 198 2.04 19.73 -6.20
N PHE A 199 1.27 18.82 -5.62
CA PHE A 199 0.25 19.11 -4.61
C PHE A 199 0.84 18.94 -3.21
N LEU A 200 0.59 19.93 -2.35
CA LEU A 200 0.79 19.83 -0.91
C LEU A 200 -0.53 20.19 -0.22
N HIS A 201 -1.27 19.18 0.22
CA HIS A 201 -2.49 19.36 1.00
C HIS A 201 -2.15 19.85 2.40
N GLN A 202 -2.76 20.98 2.79
CA GLN A 202 -2.37 21.78 3.96
C GLN A 202 -0.94 22.34 3.85
N ASP A 203 -0.84 23.67 3.72
CA ASP A 203 0.42 24.45 3.66
C ASP A 203 0.32 25.63 4.64
N THR A 204 -0.28 25.38 5.81
CA THR A 204 -0.51 26.42 6.82
C THR A 204 -0.10 25.93 8.19
N ALA A 205 0.60 26.77 8.94
CA ALA A 205 1.08 26.47 10.29
C ALA A 205 -0.04 26.25 11.34
N ASP A 206 -1.31 26.50 11.00
CA ASP A 206 -2.49 26.24 11.84
C ASP A 206 -3.58 25.58 10.97
N PRO A 207 -3.41 24.28 10.67
CA PRO A 207 -4.29 23.60 9.73
C PRO A 207 -5.71 23.47 10.32
N PRO A 208 -6.76 23.77 9.53
CA PRO A 208 -8.14 23.50 9.93
C PRO A 208 -8.33 22.05 10.37
N GLU A 209 -8.74 21.86 11.61
CA GLU A 209 -8.91 20.55 12.26
C GLU A 209 -9.74 19.56 11.42
N LEU A 210 -10.88 20.00 10.88
CA LEU A 210 -11.74 19.17 10.02
C LEU A 210 -11.03 18.68 8.75
N VAL A 211 -10.07 19.43 8.22
CA VAL A 211 -9.29 19.00 7.05
C VAL A 211 -8.14 18.10 7.49
N LEU A 212 -7.45 18.43 8.58
CA LEU A 212 -6.38 17.59 9.12
C LEU A 212 -6.89 16.19 9.48
N ALA A 213 -8.11 16.07 10.02
CA ALA A 213 -8.78 14.80 10.25
C ALA A 213 -8.92 13.95 8.98
N GLN A 214 -9.25 14.56 7.84
CA GLN A 214 -9.35 13.86 6.56
C GLN A 214 -7.98 13.34 6.10
N LEU A 215 -6.95 14.17 6.20
CA LEU A 215 -5.60 13.83 5.76
C LEU A 215 -4.96 12.75 6.64
N ASN A 216 -5.07 12.89 7.97
CA ASN A 216 -4.58 11.91 8.93
C ASN A 216 -5.22 10.53 8.68
N ALA A 217 -6.56 10.46 8.60
CA ALA A 217 -7.24 9.19 8.42
C ALA A 217 -6.84 8.50 7.11
N TYR A 218 -6.70 9.26 6.02
CA TYR A 218 -6.27 8.73 4.74
C TYR A 218 -4.84 8.15 4.79
N VAL A 219 -3.89 8.92 5.32
CA VAL A 219 -2.46 8.54 5.34
C VAL A 219 -2.23 7.35 6.27
N HIS A 220 -2.79 7.37 7.48
CA HIS A 220 -2.61 6.29 8.46
C HIS A 220 -3.28 4.98 8.01
N ALA A 221 -4.46 5.03 7.39
CA ALA A 221 -5.12 3.83 6.87
C ALA A 221 -4.33 3.15 5.74
N ASN A 222 -3.81 3.95 4.78
CA ASN A 222 -2.95 3.40 3.72
C ASN A 222 -1.63 2.85 4.28
N ALA A 223 -1.01 3.55 5.23
CA ALA A 223 0.26 3.10 5.80
C ALA A 223 0.11 1.75 6.52
N LEU A 224 -1.00 1.54 7.26
CA LEU A 224 -1.27 0.25 7.90
C LEU A 224 -1.64 -0.85 6.90
N ARG A 225 -2.40 -0.53 5.85
CA ARG A 225 -2.67 -1.47 4.75
C ARG A 225 -1.37 -1.95 4.10
N ASP A 226 -0.47 -1.03 3.76
CA ASP A 226 0.81 -1.35 3.12
C ASP A 226 1.72 -2.14 4.06
N LEU A 227 1.73 -1.81 5.36
CA LEU A 227 2.45 -2.60 6.36
C LEU A 227 1.94 -4.06 6.38
N LEU A 228 0.62 -4.26 6.45
CA LEU A 228 0.01 -5.58 6.43
C LEU A 228 0.41 -6.37 5.18
N LEU A 229 0.22 -5.78 4.00
CA LEU A 229 0.49 -6.45 2.72
C LEU A 229 1.98 -6.66 2.46
N GLY A 230 2.86 -5.93 3.16
CA GLY A 230 4.29 -6.21 3.20
C GLY A 230 4.63 -7.56 3.83
N TYR A 231 3.84 -8.04 4.79
CA TYR A 231 4.03 -9.35 5.44
C TYR A 231 3.11 -10.44 4.88
N VAL A 232 1.88 -10.09 4.52
CA VAL A 232 0.88 -11.03 3.99
C VAL A 232 0.28 -10.46 2.68
N PRO A 233 0.99 -10.60 1.53
CA PRO A 233 0.59 -9.94 0.28
C PRO A 233 -0.79 -10.35 -0.26
N GLU A 234 -1.23 -11.57 0.03
CA GLU A 234 -2.52 -12.12 -0.38
C GLU A 234 -3.55 -12.09 0.77
N TYR A 235 -3.45 -11.12 1.68
CA TYR A 235 -4.33 -11.05 2.86
C TYR A 235 -5.82 -11.10 2.44
N PRO A 236 -6.63 -12.02 3.01
CA PRO A 236 -8.02 -12.21 2.60
C PRO A 236 -8.83 -10.91 2.70
N GLY A 237 -9.59 -10.60 1.65
CA GLY A 237 -10.40 -9.39 1.56
C GLY A 237 -9.61 -8.14 1.22
N ILE A 238 -8.50 -7.86 1.91
CA ILE A 238 -7.77 -6.58 1.85
C ILE A 238 -6.89 -6.42 0.60
N ALA A 239 -6.24 -7.51 0.15
CA ALA A 239 -5.28 -7.43 -0.97
C ALA A 239 -5.90 -6.87 -2.26
N GLU A 240 -7.18 -7.20 -2.51
CA GLU A 240 -7.93 -6.77 -3.69
C GLU A 240 -8.98 -5.67 -3.36
N GLU A 241 -9.08 -5.23 -2.11
CA GLU A 241 -10.07 -4.24 -1.71
C GLU A 241 -9.74 -2.86 -2.29
N THR A 242 -10.76 -2.21 -2.85
CA THR A 242 -10.68 -0.84 -3.37
C THR A 242 -11.82 0.00 -2.80
N GLY A 243 -11.55 1.28 -2.56
CA GLY A 243 -12.58 2.23 -2.13
C GLY A 243 -13.20 1.95 -0.75
N PHE A 244 -12.45 1.36 0.19
CA PHE A 244 -12.90 1.20 1.58
C PHE A 244 -13.28 2.57 2.19
N PRO A 245 -14.53 2.75 2.65
CA PRO A 245 -14.97 4.05 3.16
C PRO A 245 -14.36 4.41 4.52
N ILE A 246 -13.91 5.65 4.61
CA ILE A 246 -13.50 6.30 5.85
C ILE A 246 -14.40 7.51 6.07
N TYR A 247 -15.16 7.53 7.17
CA TYR A 247 -16.00 8.67 7.51
C TYR A 247 -15.38 9.47 8.66
N VAL A 248 -15.12 10.76 8.44
CA VAL A 248 -14.52 11.64 9.45
C VAL A 248 -15.46 12.76 9.86
N ASN A 249 -15.10 13.43 10.96
CA ASN A 249 -15.81 14.59 11.51
C ASN A 249 -17.29 14.30 11.83
N ARG A 250 -17.58 13.06 12.19
CA ARG A 250 -18.92 12.63 12.56
C ARG A 250 -19.34 13.19 13.91
N SER A 251 -20.64 13.31 14.11
CA SER A 251 -21.23 13.75 15.40
C SER A 251 -22.45 12.92 15.78
N ASP A 252 -22.57 11.72 15.21
CA ASP A 252 -23.69 10.81 15.37
C ASP A 252 -23.22 9.44 15.89
N PHE A 253 -24.17 8.56 16.20
CA PHE A 253 -23.92 7.21 16.68
C PHE A 253 -22.93 7.16 17.85
N LEU A 254 -21.81 6.44 17.74
CA LEU A 254 -20.85 6.27 18.84
C LEU A 254 -20.05 7.54 19.20
N CYS A 255 -20.20 8.63 18.43
CA CYS A 255 -19.69 9.93 18.85
C CYS A 255 -20.38 10.46 20.11
N GLU A 256 -21.66 10.13 20.30
CA GLU A 256 -22.41 10.48 21.51
C GLU A 256 -23.26 9.29 21.96
N PRO A 257 -23.02 8.69 23.15
CA PRO A 257 -22.30 9.28 24.30
C PRO A 257 -20.83 8.82 24.46
N THR A 258 -20.39 7.79 23.72
CA THR A 258 -19.11 7.11 23.98
C THR A 258 -17.89 7.90 23.52
N GLY A 259 -18.01 8.67 22.43
CA GLY A 259 -16.95 9.53 21.89
C GLY A 259 -15.80 8.83 21.19
N GLY A 260 -15.93 7.54 20.92
CA GLY A 260 -14.92 6.74 20.25
C GLY A 260 -15.10 6.73 18.74
N GLY A 261 -14.00 6.46 18.03
CA GLY A 261 -14.08 5.92 16.67
C GLY A 261 -14.72 4.52 16.69
N TRP A 262 -15.09 4.02 15.51
CA TRP A 262 -15.55 2.64 15.38
C TRP A 262 -15.34 2.06 13.98
N TYR A 263 -15.04 0.78 13.94
CA TYR A 263 -15.27 -0.08 12.78
C TYR A 263 -16.74 -0.51 12.71
N ASP A 264 -17.37 -0.30 11.55
CA ASP A 264 -18.72 -0.76 11.26
C ASP A 264 -18.65 -1.98 10.35
N ASN A 265 -18.99 -3.16 10.89
CA ASN A 265 -19.23 -4.40 10.14
C ASN A 265 -20.69 -4.87 10.17
N ASP A 266 -21.57 -4.10 10.81
CA ASP A 266 -23.00 -4.40 10.89
C ASP A 266 -23.78 -3.80 9.70
N SER A 267 -23.23 -2.72 9.11
CA SER A 267 -23.78 -2.07 7.91
C SER A 267 -23.48 -2.86 6.62
N PRO A 268 -24.27 -2.66 5.54
CA PRO A 268 -24.01 -3.30 4.24
C PRO A 268 -22.66 -2.96 3.61
N VAL A 269 -22.05 -1.86 4.06
CA VAL A 269 -20.73 -1.41 3.63
C VAL A 269 -19.89 -1.29 4.89
N ARG A 270 -18.80 -2.05 4.94
CA ARG A 270 -17.81 -1.96 6.02
C ARG A 270 -17.13 -0.59 5.97
N SER A 271 -16.82 -0.02 7.13
CA SER A 271 -16.17 1.30 7.18
C SER A 271 -15.47 1.52 8.51
N ILE A 272 -14.53 2.47 8.53
CA ILE A 272 -14.02 3.06 9.77
C ILE A 272 -14.54 4.49 9.90
N ASN A 273 -14.85 4.87 11.13
CA ASN A 273 -15.63 6.07 11.41
C ASN A 273 -15.02 6.84 12.57
N PHE A 274 -14.89 8.16 12.39
CA PHE A 274 -14.20 9.03 13.32
C PHE A 274 -15.03 10.27 13.65
N CYS A 275 -15.14 10.52 14.94
CA CYS A 275 -15.83 11.64 15.55
C CYS A 275 -15.03 12.93 15.49
N LYS A 276 -15.74 14.04 15.28
CA LYS A 276 -15.19 15.40 15.38
C LYS A 276 -14.84 15.75 16.83
N ARG A 277 -13.98 16.77 16.99
CA ARG A 277 -13.62 17.31 18.31
C ARG A 277 -14.84 17.84 19.09
N THR A 278 -14.83 17.62 20.40
CA THR A 278 -15.73 18.28 21.38
C THR A 278 -14.92 19.13 22.37
N ALA A 279 -15.57 19.69 23.39
CA ALA A 279 -14.84 20.39 24.46
C ALA A 279 -14.03 19.43 25.34
N GLU A 280 -14.42 18.15 25.41
CA GLU A 280 -13.85 17.14 26.28
C GLU A 280 -12.92 16.16 25.55
N ARG A 281 -13.09 15.99 24.23
CA ARG A 281 -12.41 14.97 23.43
C ARG A 281 -11.84 15.58 22.15
N ALA A 282 -10.64 15.18 21.78
CA ALA A 282 -10.07 15.52 20.48
C ALA A 282 -10.87 14.88 19.33
N ASN A 283 -10.62 15.31 18.10
CA ASN A 283 -11.04 14.54 16.93
C ASN A 283 -10.40 13.16 17.00
N THR A 284 -11.13 12.11 16.61
CA THR A 284 -10.64 10.73 16.71
C THR A 284 -9.94 10.23 15.44
N ALA A 285 -9.87 11.04 14.38
CA ALA A 285 -9.19 10.73 13.12
C ALA A 285 -7.67 10.97 13.22
N PHE A 286 -6.98 10.21 14.07
CA PHE A 286 -5.54 10.28 14.24
C PHE A 286 -4.91 8.89 14.46
N GLY A 287 -3.58 8.80 14.28
CA GLY A 287 -2.86 7.57 14.00
C GLY A 287 -3.28 6.35 14.82
N SER A 288 -3.15 6.38 16.15
CA SER A 288 -3.43 5.17 16.94
C SER A 288 -4.90 4.72 16.88
N ILE A 289 -5.86 5.64 16.78
CA ILE A 289 -7.27 5.26 16.67
C ILE A 289 -7.55 4.75 15.26
N VAL A 290 -7.02 5.39 14.22
CA VAL A 290 -7.16 4.91 12.83
C VAL A 290 -6.61 3.49 12.69
N HIS A 291 -5.44 3.21 13.27
CA HIS A 291 -4.86 1.87 13.25
C HIS A 291 -5.67 0.85 14.04
N HIS A 292 -6.25 1.24 15.18
CA HIS A 292 -7.13 0.36 15.95
C HIS A 292 -8.40 0.01 15.17
N GLU A 293 -9.11 1.01 14.64
CA GLU A 293 -10.35 0.76 13.88
C GLU A 293 -10.11 0.00 12.57
N TYR A 294 -9.03 0.31 11.85
CA TYR A 294 -8.67 -0.48 10.66
C TYR A 294 -8.14 -1.87 11.06
N GLY A 295 -7.53 -2.01 12.24
CA GLY A 295 -7.19 -3.29 12.85
C GLY A 295 -8.40 -4.21 13.01
N HIS A 296 -9.54 -3.68 13.45
CA HIS A 296 -10.80 -4.43 13.47
C HIS A 296 -11.23 -4.94 12.09
N HIS A 297 -11.03 -4.14 11.04
CA HIS A 297 -11.28 -4.56 9.66
C HIS A 297 -10.32 -5.67 9.19
N ILE A 298 -9.04 -5.59 9.55
CA ILE A 298 -8.05 -6.65 9.31
C ILE A 298 -8.52 -7.95 9.97
N ILE A 299 -8.91 -7.89 11.24
CA ILE A 299 -9.39 -9.03 12.01
C ILE A 299 -10.65 -9.67 11.40
N ASP A 300 -11.63 -8.85 11.01
CA ASP A 300 -12.87 -9.31 10.37
C ASP A 300 -12.60 -9.94 9.00
N SER A 301 -11.68 -9.36 8.22
CA SER A 301 -11.32 -9.84 6.90
C SER A 301 -10.52 -11.15 6.96
N GLY A 302 -9.69 -11.33 7.99
CA GLY A 302 -9.03 -12.60 8.29
C GLY A 302 -9.97 -13.70 8.80
N GLY A 303 -11.21 -13.36 9.19
CA GLY A 303 -12.20 -14.32 9.70
C GLY A 303 -12.17 -14.53 11.23
N SER A 304 -11.40 -13.72 11.94
CA SER A 304 -11.31 -13.72 13.40
C SER A 304 -12.40 -12.85 14.05
N GLY A 305 -12.70 -13.12 15.32
CA GLY A 305 -13.81 -12.52 16.03
C GLY A 305 -13.52 -11.18 16.71
N GLN A 306 -14.53 -10.32 16.82
CA GLN A 306 -14.40 -8.92 17.21
C GLN A 306 -14.44 -8.61 18.72
N ALA A 307 -14.65 -9.60 19.59
CA ALA A 307 -14.80 -9.34 21.03
C ALA A 307 -13.43 -9.18 21.74
N GLU A 308 -13.11 -10.04 22.71
CA GLU A 308 -11.87 -9.97 23.49
C GLU A 308 -10.63 -10.03 22.59
N TYR A 309 -10.64 -10.95 21.62
CA TYR A 309 -9.57 -11.07 20.62
C TYR A 309 -9.51 -9.84 19.73
N GLY A 310 -10.65 -9.38 19.21
CA GLY A 310 -10.74 -8.24 18.30
C GLY A 310 -10.10 -6.99 18.90
N GLU A 311 -10.46 -6.67 20.14
CA GLU A 311 -9.99 -5.47 20.84
C GLU A 311 -8.51 -5.57 21.23
N GLY A 312 -8.08 -6.74 21.71
CA GLY A 312 -6.68 -7.00 22.04
C GLY A 312 -5.78 -6.97 20.81
N MET A 313 -6.23 -7.53 19.69
CA MET A 313 -5.47 -7.56 18.45
C MET A 313 -5.48 -6.20 17.74
N ALA A 314 -6.57 -5.43 17.80
CA ALA A 314 -6.61 -4.06 17.29
C ALA A 314 -5.65 -3.13 18.05
N ASP A 315 -5.59 -3.23 19.39
CA ASP A 315 -4.57 -2.53 20.19
C ASP A 315 -3.15 -3.01 19.86
N THR A 316 -2.96 -4.32 19.63
CA THR A 316 -1.67 -4.89 19.21
C THR A 316 -1.20 -4.30 17.89
N ILE A 317 -2.07 -4.23 16.89
CA ILE A 317 -1.77 -3.67 15.56
C ILE A 317 -1.38 -2.18 15.69
N ALA A 318 -2.18 -1.39 16.43
CA ALA A 318 -1.90 0.02 16.65
C ALA A 318 -0.54 0.23 17.36
N MET A 319 -0.27 -0.56 18.40
CA MET A 319 0.97 -0.54 19.16
C MET A 319 2.19 -0.95 18.31
N LEU A 320 2.10 -2.00 17.51
CA LEU A 320 3.23 -2.46 16.68
C LEU A 320 3.51 -1.52 15.50
N PHE A 321 2.50 -0.78 15.03
CA PHE A 321 2.69 0.28 14.05
C PHE A 321 3.47 1.44 14.67
N SER A 322 3.03 1.95 15.83
CA SER A 322 3.64 3.11 16.50
C SER A 322 4.92 2.79 17.26
N LYS A 323 5.14 1.51 17.60
CA LYS A 323 6.14 1.04 18.58
C LYS A 323 6.00 1.72 19.94
N ASP A 324 4.76 2.03 20.31
CA ASP A 324 4.41 2.73 21.54
C ASP A 324 3.20 2.02 22.17
N PRO A 325 3.29 1.59 23.44
CA PRO A 325 2.18 0.90 24.09
C PRO A 325 1.05 1.86 24.50
N ARG A 326 1.22 3.18 24.33
CA ARG A 326 0.19 4.18 24.62
C ARG A 326 -0.79 4.28 23.46
N ILE A 327 -2.08 4.02 23.72
CA ILE A 327 -3.14 4.06 22.71
C ILE A 327 -4.00 5.31 22.92
N ALA A 328 -4.19 6.06 21.83
CA ALA A 328 -4.97 7.30 21.79
C ALA A 328 -4.44 8.42 22.70
N ILE A 329 -3.14 8.73 22.56
CA ILE A 329 -2.50 9.89 23.23
C ILE A 329 -3.19 11.18 22.77
N GLY A 330 -3.69 11.99 23.72
CA GLY A 330 -4.43 13.22 23.39
C GLY A 330 -5.92 13.01 23.11
N TYR A 331 -6.47 11.80 23.33
CA TYR A 331 -7.91 11.56 23.20
C TYR A 331 -8.74 12.51 24.06
N HIS A 332 -8.36 12.69 25.33
CA HIS A 332 -8.91 13.74 26.16
C HIS A 332 -8.35 15.08 25.68
N ALA A 333 -9.25 16.01 25.33
CA ALA A 333 -8.86 17.27 24.70
C ALA A 333 -7.77 17.97 25.53
N ASP A 334 -6.68 18.34 24.84
CA ASP A 334 -5.53 19.07 25.37
C ASP A 334 -4.75 18.33 26.49
N GLN A 335 -4.87 17.00 26.58
CA GLN A 335 -4.12 16.14 27.51
C GLN A 335 -3.13 15.23 26.77
N CYS A 336 -1.89 15.70 26.61
CA CYS A 336 -0.88 14.99 25.80
C CYS A 336 -0.03 13.97 26.56
N ASP A 337 -0.09 13.96 27.90
CA ASP A 337 0.73 13.07 28.73
C ASP A 337 0.03 11.75 29.08
N GLU A 338 -1.30 11.69 28.93
CA GLU A 338 -2.11 10.52 29.30
C GLU A 338 -2.82 9.94 28.06
N PRO A 339 -2.54 8.68 27.68
CA PRO A 339 -3.32 7.99 26.65
C PRO A 339 -4.70 7.58 27.19
N LEU A 340 -5.62 7.24 26.28
CA LEU A 340 -6.89 6.62 26.68
C LEU A 340 -6.66 5.29 27.41
N ARG A 341 -5.69 4.49 26.92
CA ARG A 341 -5.29 3.22 27.54
C ARG A 341 -3.88 2.81 27.14
N TYR A 342 -3.38 1.78 27.81
CA TYR A 342 -2.09 1.18 27.56
C TYR A 342 -2.27 -0.26 27.03
N ALA A 343 -1.70 -0.57 25.87
CA ALA A 343 -1.60 -1.91 25.32
C ALA A 343 -0.69 -2.82 26.17
N ASN A 344 0.19 -2.24 27.00
CA ASN A 344 1.05 -2.98 27.93
C ASN A 344 0.52 -2.99 29.37
N ARG A 345 -0.80 -2.87 29.57
CA ARG A 345 -1.40 -2.93 30.92
C ARG A 345 -1.02 -4.23 31.62
N ASP A 346 -0.67 -4.16 32.91
CA ASP A 346 -0.23 -5.31 33.69
C ASP A 346 -1.41 -6.17 34.18
N CYS A 347 -2.12 -6.77 33.22
CA CYS A 347 -3.21 -7.71 33.45
C CYS A 347 -2.70 -9.15 33.31
N GLN A 348 -3.36 -10.07 34.00
CA GLN A 348 -3.10 -11.51 33.94
C GLN A 348 -4.34 -12.23 33.43
N TYR A 349 -4.16 -13.28 32.64
CA TYR A 349 -5.23 -14.12 32.14
C TYR A 349 -5.97 -14.80 33.29
N SER A 350 -7.28 -14.85 33.18
CA SER A 350 -8.16 -15.54 34.12
C SER A 350 -9.07 -16.49 33.35
N PRO A 351 -8.98 -17.82 33.53
CA PRO A 351 -9.86 -18.76 32.85
C PRO A 351 -11.35 -18.56 33.14
N THR A 352 -11.70 -17.86 34.23
CA THR A 352 -13.08 -17.57 34.62
C THR A 352 -13.54 -16.18 34.23
N GLU A 353 -12.67 -15.17 34.33
CA GLU A 353 -13.03 -13.77 34.15
C GLU A 353 -12.36 -13.13 32.92
N CYS A 354 -11.64 -13.91 32.10
CA CYS A 354 -10.69 -13.52 31.03
C CYS A 354 -9.44 -12.77 31.53
N SER A 355 -9.58 -11.86 32.50
CA SER A 355 -8.50 -10.96 32.94
C SER A 355 -8.66 -10.57 34.40
N THR A 356 -7.54 -10.34 35.08
CA THR A 356 -7.53 -9.79 36.46
C THR A 356 -7.89 -8.32 36.53
N CYS A 357 -8.00 -7.63 35.39
CA CYS A 357 -8.28 -6.21 35.31
C CYS A 357 -9.76 -5.88 35.13
N GLY A 358 -10.61 -6.88 34.91
CA GLY A 358 -12.00 -6.74 34.53
C GLY A 358 -12.42 -7.82 33.54
N SER A 359 -13.71 -7.87 33.23
CA SER A 359 -14.29 -8.89 32.35
C SER A 359 -15.00 -8.29 31.14
N THR A 360 -14.77 -6.99 30.83
CA THR A 360 -15.20 -6.45 29.54
C THR A 360 -14.18 -6.84 28.48
N TYR A 361 -14.61 -6.86 27.22
CA TYR A 361 -13.74 -7.24 26.11
C TYR A 361 -12.47 -6.37 26.01
N TYR A 362 -12.52 -5.10 26.45
CA TYR A 362 -11.34 -4.23 26.51
C TYR A 362 -10.30 -4.71 27.54
N GLU A 363 -10.73 -5.07 28.76
CA GLU A 363 -9.80 -5.57 29.78
C GLU A 363 -9.34 -7.00 29.54
N CYS A 364 -10.17 -7.81 28.86
CA CYS A 364 -9.74 -9.09 28.33
C CYS A 364 -8.64 -8.90 27.30
N GLY A 365 -8.91 -8.13 26.24
CA GLY A 365 -7.99 -7.89 25.14
C GLY A 365 -6.65 -7.30 25.58
N ALA A 366 -6.62 -6.52 26.65
CA ALA A 366 -5.39 -5.98 27.24
C ALA A 366 -4.38 -7.05 27.71
N VAL A 367 -4.82 -8.28 28.02
CA VAL A 367 -3.92 -9.40 28.32
C VAL A 367 -3.17 -9.82 27.05
N LEU A 368 -3.88 -9.92 25.92
CA LEU A 368 -3.30 -10.29 24.63
C LEU A 368 -2.31 -9.23 24.14
N SER A 369 -2.71 -7.96 24.09
CA SER A 369 -1.80 -6.90 23.64
C SER A 369 -0.57 -6.77 24.53
N ARG A 370 -0.70 -7.02 25.83
CA ARG A 370 0.45 -7.09 26.73
C ARG A 370 1.34 -8.30 26.45
N ALA A 371 0.79 -9.49 26.21
CA ALA A 371 1.59 -10.66 25.87
C ALA A 371 2.41 -10.40 24.60
N ILE A 372 1.82 -9.80 23.57
CA ILE A 372 2.55 -9.45 22.35
C ILE A 372 3.60 -8.35 22.59
N TRP A 373 3.31 -7.37 23.44
CA TRP A 373 4.32 -6.37 23.84
C TRP A 373 5.51 -7.00 24.57
N ASP A 374 5.26 -7.95 25.48
CA ASP A 374 6.31 -8.69 26.17
C ASP A 374 7.13 -9.55 25.19
N LEU A 375 6.48 -10.16 24.19
CA LEU A 375 7.15 -10.87 23.09
C LEU A 375 8.06 -9.93 22.27
N TRP A 376 7.55 -8.78 21.83
CA TRP A 376 8.37 -7.81 21.08
C TRP A 376 9.59 -7.35 21.90
N GLN A 377 9.43 -7.08 23.20
CA GLN A 377 10.57 -6.72 24.05
C GLN A 377 11.57 -7.86 24.24
N ALA A 378 11.10 -9.11 24.30
CA ALA A 378 11.97 -10.28 24.37
C ALA A 378 12.78 -10.45 23.08
N LEU A 379 12.13 -10.29 21.92
CA LEU A 379 12.78 -10.31 20.61
C LEU A 379 13.76 -9.14 20.45
N GLU A 380 13.41 -7.92 20.88
CA GLU A 380 14.34 -6.78 20.88
C GLU A 380 15.59 -7.05 21.73
N ALA A 381 15.49 -7.90 22.76
CA ALA A 381 16.62 -8.28 23.58
C ALA A 381 17.46 -9.41 22.95
N SER A 382 16.85 -10.38 22.26
CA SER A 382 17.55 -11.54 21.69
C SER A 382 17.98 -11.37 20.23
N ASP A 383 17.15 -10.73 19.41
CA ASP A 383 17.39 -10.42 17.99
C ASP A 383 16.86 -9.01 17.60
N PRO A 384 17.49 -7.92 18.07
CA PRO A 384 17.05 -6.55 17.78
C PRO A 384 17.06 -6.18 16.30
N ALA A 385 17.76 -6.92 15.44
CA ALA A 385 17.82 -6.61 14.02
C ALA A 385 16.55 -7.05 13.29
N ASN A 386 15.88 -8.10 13.79
CA ASN A 386 14.74 -8.73 13.14
C ASN A 386 13.45 -8.70 14.00
N ALA A 387 13.52 -8.22 15.25
CA ALA A 387 12.41 -8.27 16.20
C ALA A 387 11.08 -7.72 15.66
N ASP A 388 11.12 -6.57 14.98
CA ASP A 388 9.94 -5.98 14.34
C ASP A 388 9.35 -6.87 13.26
N ASP A 389 10.21 -7.42 12.39
CA ASP A 389 9.78 -8.23 11.25
C ASP A 389 9.23 -9.58 11.74
N ILE A 390 9.87 -10.19 12.74
CA ILE A 390 9.40 -11.43 13.37
C ILE A 390 8.02 -11.19 14.00
N VAL A 391 7.89 -10.21 14.91
CA VAL A 391 6.61 -10.03 15.63
C VAL A 391 5.48 -9.61 14.70
N ARG A 392 5.73 -8.77 13.69
CA ARG A 392 4.70 -8.35 12.72
C ARG A 392 4.30 -9.48 11.79
N SER A 393 5.26 -10.29 11.32
CA SER A 393 4.98 -11.46 10.51
C SER A 393 4.11 -12.46 11.28
N LEU A 394 4.48 -12.76 12.54
CA LEU A 394 3.70 -13.66 13.40
C LEU A 394 2.30 -13.09 13.70
N VAL A 395 2.20 -11.83 14.09
CA VAL A 395 0.91 -11.19 14.43
C VAL A 395 -0.03 -11.15 13.23
N PHE A 396 0.39 -10.61 12.08
CA PHE A 396 -0.50 -10.51 10.93
C PHE A 396 -0.89 -11.87 10.36
N SER A 397 0.02 -12.84 10.38
CA SER A 397 -0.26 -14.22 9.92
C SER A 397 -1.14 -15.01 10.90
N SER A 398 -1.12 -14.65 12.20
CA SER A 398 -1.96 -15.31 13.21
C SER A 398 -3.44 -14.99 13.07
N ILE A 399 -3.79 -13.82 12.54
CA ILE A 399 -5.18 -13.37 12.44
C ILE A 399 -6.04 -14.30 11.56
N PRO A 400 -5.60 -14.71 10.34
CA PRO A 400 -6.36 -15.67 9.54
C PRO A 400 -6.26 -17.12 10.03
N LEU A 401 -5.27 -17.45 10.89
CA LEU A 401 -5.15 -18.76 11.51
C LEU A 401 -6.10 -18.93 12.70
N HIS A 402 -6.25 -17.87 13.49
CA HIS A 402 -7.06 -17.86 14.69
C HIS A 402 -8.55 -18.03 14.37
N THR A 403 -9.26 -18.74 15.23
CA THR A 403 -10.72 -18.89 15.14
C THR A 403 -11.37 -18.59 16.48
N GLY A 404 -12.32 -17.66 16.51
CA GLY A 404 -13.09 -17.33 17.71
C GLY A 404 -12.99 -15.85 18.08
N THR A 405 -13.63 -15.50 19.20
CA THR A 405 -13.75 -14.11 19.68
C THR A 405 -13.08 -13.89 21.03
N ARG A 406 -12.57 -14.95 21.66
CA ARG A 406 -12.07 -14.96 23.05
C ARG A 406 -10.56 -15.00 23.07
N ILE A 407 -9.99 -14.51 24.15
CA ILE A 407 -8.58 -14.79 24.45
C ILE A 407 -8.46 -16.08 25.26
N ASP A 408 -7.53 -16.96 24.86
CA ASP A 408 -7.16 -18.15 25.60
C ASP A 408 -5.78 -18.67 25.13
N ASP A 409 -5.32 -19.74 25.76
CA ASP A 409 -4.01 -20.37 25.54
C ASP A 409 -3.76 -20.79 24.08
N THR A 410 -4.79 -20.91 23.23
CA THR A 410 -4.62 -21.29 21.82
C THR A 410 -3.88 -20.24 21.00
N ILE A 411 -3.89 -18.98 21.41
CA ILE A 411 -3.19 -17.91 20.68
C ILE A 411 -1.65 -18.12 20.72
N ALA A 412 -1.12 -18.65 21.83
CA ALA A 412 0.30 -19.00 21.90
C ALA A 412 0.63 -20.14 20.90
N ILE A 413 -0.31 -21.07 20.70
CA ILE A 413 -0.17 -22.17 19.74
C ILE A 413 -0.20 -21.62 18.30
N ASP A 414 -1.06 -20.66 18.00
CA ASP A 414 -1.12 -20.01 16.68
C ASP A 414 0.25 -19.40 16.32
N LEU A 415 0.87 -18.67 17.25
CA LEU A 415 2.19 -18.07 17.04
C LEU A 415 3.30 -19.11 16.90
N LEU A 416 3.33 -20.13 17.76
CA LEU A 416 4.31 -21.22 17.63
C LEU A 416 4.15 -21.99 16.32
N THR A 417 2.92 -22.21 15.86
CA THR A 417 2.65 -22.88 14.58
C THR A 417 3.20 -22.08 13.39
N LEU A 418 3.16 -20.75 13.47
CA LEU A 418 3.71 -19.86 12.44
C LEU A 418 5.22 -19.70 12.54
N ASP A 419 5.77 -19.86 13.75
CA ASP A 419 7.21 -19.79 14.00
C ASP A 419 7.95 -21.08 13.63
N ASP A 420 7.26 -22.22 13.60
CA ASP A 420 7.80 -23.54 13.25
C ASP A 420 8.45 -23.56 11.85
N ASP A 421 9.72 -24.01 11.79
CA ASP A 421 10.54 -24.01 10.59
C ASP A 421 10.84 -25.41 10.04
N ASP A 422 10.42 -26.48 10.74
CA ASP A 422 10.67 -27.87 10.34
C ASP A 422 9.40 -28.76 10.31
N GLY A 423 8.26 -28.22 10.75
CA GLY A 423 6.97 -28.92 10.75
C GLY A 423 6.78 -29.83 11.97
N ILE A 424 7.61 -29.69 13.00
CA ILE A 424 7.61 -30.51 14.22
C ILE A 424 7.62 -29.59 15.45
N ILE A 425 6.50 -28.91 15.68
CA ILE A 425 6.27 -28.03 16.84
C ILE A 425 6.66 -28.64 18.21
N GLU A 426 6.62 -29.98 18.37
CA GLU A 426 6.98 -30.63 19.64
C GLU A 426 8.47 -30.57 19.98
N ASN A 427 9.35 -30.28 19.01
CA ASN A 427 10.78 -30.11 19.27
C ASN A 427 11.15 -28.65 19.64
N GLY A 428 10.15 -27.76 19.66
CA GLY A 428 10.32 -26.32 19.82
C GLY A 428 10.11 -25.58 18.50
N THR A 429 10.33 -24.28 18.54
CA THR A 429 10.34 -23.37 17.39
C THR A 429 11.50 -22.38 17.57
N PRO A 430 11.99 -21.70 16.53
CA PRO A 430 13.11 -20.76 16.61
C PRO A 430 13.03 -19.74 17.74
N HIS A 431 11.84 -19.21 18.02
CA HIS A 431 11.56 -18.20 19.05
C HIS A 431 10.64 -18.72 20.17
N TYR A 432 10.64 -20.04 20.41
CA TYR A 432 9.79 -20.66 21.44
C TYR A 432 9.97 -20.02 22.82
N ALA A 433 11.21 -19.68 23.21
CA ALA A 433 11.49 -19.15 24.54
C ALA A 433 10.89 -17.74 24.73
N GLU A 434 10.97 -16.90 23.71
CA GLU A 434 10.38 -15.56 23.68
C GLU A 434 8.85 -15.63 23.65
N ILE A 435 8.28 -16.46 22.76
CA ILE A 435 6.82 -16.63 22.63
C ILE A 435 6.24 -17.18 23.92
N CYS A 436 6.70 -18.34 24.39
CA CYS A 436 6.15 -18.93 25.60
C CYS A 436 6.45 -18.07 26.84
N GLY A 437 7.63 -17.47 26.95
CA GLY A 437 7.97 -16.60 28.09
C GLY A 437 7.03 -15.40 28.21
N ALA A 438 6.61 -14.82 27.08
CA ALA A 438 5.68 -13.71 27.04
C ALA A 438 4.26 -14.13 27.47
N PHE A 439 3.72 -15.22 26.91
CA PHE A 439 2.38 -15.71 27.22
C PHE A 439 2.26 -16.28 28.64
N GLU A 440 3.24 -17.09 29.08
CA GLU A 440 3.28 -17.62 30.44
C GLU A 440 3.43 -16.50 31.49
N GLY A 441 4.18 -15.45 31.15
CA GLY A 441 4.28 -14.23 31.96
C GLY A 441 2.94 -13.50 32.16
N ARG A 442 1.95 -13.78 31.30
CA ARG A 442 0.56 -13.28 31.40
C ARG A 442 -0.44 -14.34 31.87
N GLY A 443 0.03 -15.48 32.35
CA GLY A 443 -0.84 -16.54 32.85
C GLY A 443 -1.56 -17.33 31.76
N MET A 444 -1.12 -17.21 30.51
CA MET A 444 -1.58 -18.02 29.38
C MET A 444 -0.60 -19.19 29.19
N SER A 445 -1.12 -20.41 29.14
CA SER A 445 -0.29 -21.61 29.06
C SER A 445 0.35 -21.74 27.67
N CYS A 446 1.59 -22.23 27.63
CA CYS A 446 2.26 -22.63 26.39
C CYS A 446 2.42 -24.16 26.31
N PRO A 447 2.32 -24.80 25.13
CA PRO A 447 2.59 -26.22 24.99
C PRO A 447 4.05 -26.56 25.32
N PRO A 448 4.34 -27.56 26.18
CA PRO A 448 5.71 -27.92 26.52
C PRO A 448 6.43 -28.60 25.34
N ILE A 449 7.74 -28.34 25.21
CA ILE A 449 8.62 -29.11 24.32
C ILE A 449 8.67 -30.57 24.78
N ALA A 450 8.44 -31.50 23.85
CA ALA A 450 8.58 -32.92 24.12
C ALA A 450 10.06 -33.28 24.27
N THR A 451 10.45 -33.74 25.46
CA THR A 451 11.81 -34.24 25.72
C THR A 451 11.82 -35.77 25.70
N GLY A 452 12.47 -36.38 24.71
CA GLY A 452 12.59 -37.84 24.57
C GLY A 452 12.28 -38.37 23.16
N LEU A 453 12.23 -39.70 23.01
CA LEU A 453 11.83 -40.34 21.76
C LEU A 453 10.30 -40.27 21.65
N VAL A 454 9.80 -39.42 20.76
CA VAL A 454 8.38 -39.40 20.37
C VAL A 454 8.22 -40.39 19.22
N VAL A 455 7.49 -41.49 19.45
CA VAL A 455 7.15 -42.44 18.39
C VAL A 455 5.67 -42.26 18.05
N LYS A 456 5.37 -41.88 16.80
CA LYS A 456 3.98 -41.77 16.29
C LYS A 456 3.77 -42.76 15.13
N GLY A 457 2.79 -43.65 15.29
CA GLY A 457 2.30 -44.60 14.26
C GLY A 457 1.50 -45.77 14.85
N ASP A 458 0.40 -46.16 14.20
CA ASP A 458 -0.39 -47.36 14.55
C ASP A 458 0.31 -48.68 14.17
N ASP A 459 1.38 -48.62 13.38
CA ASP A 459 2.20 -49.77 12.97
C ASP A 459 3.68 -49.50 13.33
N LEU A 460 4.11 -49.98 14.48
CA LEU A 460 5.52 -50.17 14.79
C LEU A 460 5.79 -51.66 14.86
N ASP A 461 6.48 -52.18 13.84
CA ASP A 461 7.13 -53.49 13.92
C ASP A 461 8.59 -53.28 14.32
N ALA A 462 8.93 -53.70 15.53
CA ALA A 462 10.30 -53.74 16.01
C ALA A 462 10.87 -55.14 15.74
N GLU A 463 11.52 -55.33 14.59
CA GLU A 463 12.31 -56.54 14.37
C GLU A 463 13.73 -56.36 14.92
N GLY A 464 13.99 -57.05 16.04
CA GLY A 464 15.31 -57.22 16.62
C GLY A 464 15.41 -58.58 17.33
N PRO A 465 16.63 -59.14 17.51
CA PRO A 465 16.80 -60.35 18.30
C PRO A 465 16.23 -60.15 19.70
N SER A 466 15.63 -61.19 20.29
CA SER A 466 14.95 -61.20 21.60
C SER A 466 15.79 -60.76 22.82
N ASP A 467 17.04 -60.36 22.60
CA ASP A 467 18.06 -60.16 23.63
C ASP A 467 18.53 -58.69 23.71
N GLY A 468 17.77 -57.76 23.13
CA GLY A 468 17.98 -56.32 23.31
C GLY A 468 17.75 -55.87 24.77
N PRO A 469 18.41 -54.79 25.25
CA PRO A 469 18.57 -54.49 26.68
C PRO A 469 17.31 -53.99 27.42
N PHE A 470 16.14 -54.02 26.78
CA PHE A 470 14.90 -53.51 27.38
C PHE A 470 14.09 -54.66 27.96
N VAL A 471 14.24 -54.88 29.27
CA VAL A 471 13.32 -55.68 30.07
C VAL A 471 12.16 -54.75 30.48
N PRO A 472 10.89 -55.06 30.18
CA PRO A 472 9.75 -54.27 30.65
C PRO A 472 9.72 -54.28 32.18
N GLY A 473 9.80 -53.10 32.78
CA GLY A 473 9.67 -52.85 34.22
C GLY A 473 8.33 -52.23 34.57
#